data_AF-A0A3P6Q5D0-F1
#
_entry.id   AF-A0A3P6Q5D0-F1
#
_cell.length_a   1.000
_cell.length_b   1.000
_cell.length_c   1.000
_cell.angle_alpha   90.00
_cell.angle_beta   90.00
_cell.angle_gamma   90.00
#
_symmetry.space_group_name_H-M   'P 1'
#
loop_
_entity.id
_entity.type
_entity.pdbx_description
1 polymer ?
#
loop_
_entity_poly.entity_id
_entity_poly.type
_entity_poly.pdbx_seq_one_letter_code
_entity_poly.pdbx_strand_id
1 'polypeptide(L)'
;LLIELTFAHAFWGEKNIGFETLIQNLKSGLKNTNDFYEFLRELNSLEDSYGKLCAKLSKQISNYATVGSFKPCWNIILETLDQMVLVKGSMCAERLNLMKDVQKYSEELQKKHRQLRENEAGTQEVVHAFQVLYLLYHKGLSLSPTAAFFSYLGCPYPEVNSLYIFPHLTLYGLLIPPFFGTFSSFWVA
;
A
#
# COMPACT_ATOMS: atom_id res chain seq x y z
N LEU A 1 -17.41 1.64 7.53
CA LEU A 1 -17.96 1.97 8.87
C LEU A 1 -17.09 1.47 10.03
N LEU A 2 -17.06 0.18 10.40
CA LEU A 2 -16.27 -0.29 11.58
C LEU A 2 -14.75 -0.08 11.42
N ILE A 3 -14.22 -0.35 10.23
CA ILE A 3 -12.78 -0.16 9.93
C ILE A 3 -12.41 1.32 9.90
N GLU A 4 -13.24 2.18 9.28
CA GLU A 4 -13.02 3.63 9.21
C GLU A 4 -12.93 4.28 10.59
N LEU A 5 -13.86 3.94 11.48
CA LEU A 5 -13.84 4.42 12.88
C LEU A 5 -12.61 3.95 13.65
N THR A 6 -12.06 2.79 13.30
CA THR A 6 -10.88 2.23 13.99
C THR A 6 -9.63 3.01 13.61
N PHE A 7 -9.41 3.25 12.32
CA PHE A 7 -8.29 4.06 11.84
C PHE A 7 -8.40 5.52 12.32
N ALA A 8 -9.59 6.09 12.28
CA ALA A 8 -9.84 7.44 12.73
C ALA A 8 -9.63 7.63 14.24
N HIS A 9 -9.54 6.58 15.05
CA HIS A 9 -9.27 6.69 16.49
C HIS A 9 -7.89 6.16 16.90
N ALA A 10 -7.29 5.27 16.10
CA ALA A 10 -6.03 4.60 16.45
C ALA A 10 -4.76 5.34 16.00
N PHE A 11 -4.86 6.31 15.08
CA PHE A 11 -3.71 6.98 14.48
C PHE A 11 -3.49 8.41 15.00
N TRP A 12 -4.01 8.73 16.18
CA TRP A 12 -3.65 9.93 16.93
C TRP A 12 -2.49 9.67 17.89
N GLY A 13 -1.84 10.74 18.36
CA GLY A 13 -0.79 10.65 19.37
C GLY A 13 0.03 11.93 19.46
N GLU A 14 0.79 12.08 20.55
CA GLU A 14 1.48 13.33 20.91
C GLU A 14 2.44 13.86 19.82
N LYS A 15 3.01 12.96 19.01
CA LYS A 15 3.99 13.31 17.97
C LYS A 15 3.38 13.57 16.59
N ASN A 16 2.06 13.40 16.42
CA ASN A 16 1.36 13.59 15.15
C ASN A 16 1.96 12.77 13.97
N ILE A 17 2.45 11.55 14.22
CA ILE A 17 3.09 10.67 13.20
C ILE A 17 2.13 9.68 12.54
N GLY A 18 0.85 9.68 12.93
CA GLY A 18 -0.11 8.69 12.44
C GLY A 18 -0.37 8.79 10.94
N PHE A 19 -0.49 10.01 10.41
CA PHE A 19 -0.67 10.23 8.97
C PHE A 19 0.51 9.67 8.16
N GLU A 20 1.75 9.91 8.60
CA GLU A 20 2.94 9.36 7.95
C GLU A 20 2.95 7.82 7.99
N THR A 21 2.57 7.24 9.14
CA THR A 21 2.46 5.78 9.31
C THR A 21 1.45 5.18 8.32
N LEU A 22 0.31 5.84 8.12
CA LEU A 22 -0.70 5.40 7.14
C LEU A 22 -0.17 5.47 5.71
N ILE A 23 0.46 6.58 5.33
CA ILE A 23 1.06 6.74 4.00
C ILE A 23 2.17 5.69 3.77
N GLN A 24 2.99 5.41 4.78
CA GLN A 24 4.02 4.37 4.70
C GLN A 24 3.40 2.98 4.52
N ASN A 25 2.35 2.65 5.28
CA ASN A 25 1.65 1.38 5.14
C ASN A 25 1.07 1.19 3.75
N LEU A 26 0.48 2.25 3.16
CA LEU A 26 -0.01 2.21 1.79
C LEU A 26 1.13 1.96 0.80
N LYS A 27 2.27 2.66 0.92
CA LYS A 27 3.47 2.40 0.10
C LYS A 27 3.93 0.95 0.20
N SER A 28 3.94 0.37 1.39
CA SER A 28 4.28 -1.04 1.61
C SER A 28 3.33 -1.99 0.90
N GLY A 29 2.04 -1.65 0.80
CA GLY A 29 1.05 -2.42 0.04
C GLY A 29 1.46 -2.62 -1.42
N LEU A 30 1.87 -1.55 -2.12
CA LEU A 30 2.34 -1.63 -3.51
C LEU A 30 3.61 -2.46 -3.64
N LYS A 31 4.55 -2.31 -2.70
CA LYS A 31 5.76 -3.14 -2.66
C LYS A 31 5.40 -4.63 -2.52
N ASN A 32 4.53 -4.98 -1.57
CA ASN A 32 4.11 -6.36 -1.34
C ASN A 32 3.42 -6.97 -2.58
N THR A 33 2.63 -6.19 -3.31
CA THR A 33 2.02 -6.63 -4.58
C THR A 33 3.08 -6.94 -5.64
N ASN A 34 4.09 -6.09 -5.79
CA ASN A 34 5.17 -6.33 -6.75
C ASN A 34 6.03 -7.54 -6.35
N ASP A 35 6.36 -7.67 -5.06
CA ASP A 35 7.10 -8.82 -4.53
C ASP A 35 6.32 -10.13 -4.80
N PHE A 36 4.99 -10.12 -4.62
CA PHE A 36 4.13 -11.27 -4.94
C PHE A 36 4.09 -11.59 -6.44
N TYR A 37 4.05 -10.57 -7.30
CA TYR A 37 4.11 -10.77 -8.75
C TYR A 37 5.43 -11.41 -9.19
N GLU A 38 6.57 -10.94 -8.67
CA GLU A 38 7.88 -11.54 -8.97
C GLU A 38 7.97 -12.98 -8.47
N PHE A 39 7.43 -13.28 -7.28
CA PHE A 39 7.32 -14.65 -6.80
C PHE A 39 6.53 -15.55 -7.76
N LEU A 40 5.37 -15.10 -8.27
CA LEU A 40 4.60 -15.86 -9.25
C LEU A 40 5.38 -16.08 -10.56
N ARG A 41 6.17 -15.10 -10.99
CA ARG A 41 7.04 -15.21 -12.17
C ARG A 41 8.13 -16.27 -11.96
N GLU A 42 8.79 -16.27 -10.80
CA GLU A 42 9.79 -17.28 -10.44
C GLU A 42 9.17 -18.69 -10.39
N LEU A 43 8.00 -18.82 -9.75
CA LEU A 43 7.24 -20.07 -9.74
C LEU A 43 6.91 -20.56 -11.15
N ASN A 44 6.55 -19.67 -12.07
CA ASN A 44 6.24 -20.03 -13.44
C ASN A 44 7.49 -20.51 -14.21
N SER A 45 8.65 -19.88 -13.98
CA SER A 45 9.95 -20.30 -14.54
C SER A 45 10.38 -21.69 -14.05
N LEU A 46 10.16 -21.97 -12.76
CA LEU A 46 10.42 -23.28 -12.16
C LEU A 46 9.56 -24.36 -12.81
N GLU A 47 8.27 -24.10 -12.98
CA GLU A 47 7.32 -25.06 -13.57
C GLU A 47 7.58 -25.30 -15.06
N ASP A 48 7.97 -24.26 -15.82
CA ASP A 48 8.40 -24.41 -17.22
C ASP A 48 9.64 -25.31 -17.34
N SER A 49 10.59 -25.17 -16.41
CA SER A 49 11.78 -26.04 -16.34
C SER A 49 11.40 -27.49 -16.02
N TYR A 50 10.45 -27.70 -15.09
CA TYR A 50 9.91 -29.02 -14.78
C TYR A 50 9.23 -29.66 -16.01
N GLY A 51 8.39 -28.91 -16.73
CA GLY A 51 7.75 -29.38 -17.97
C GLY A 51 8.77 -29.84 -19.02
N LYS A 52 9.88 -29.10 -19.20
CA LYS A 52 10.98 -29.50 -20.11
C LYS A 52 11.67 -30.79 -19.67
N LEU A 53 11.82 -31.03 -18.36
CA LEU A 53 12.37 -32.29 -17.84
C LEU A 53 11.42 -33.46 -18.06
N CYS A 54 10.12 -33.26 -17.84
CA CYS A 54 9.08 -34.26 -18.15
C CYS A 54 9.10 -34.63 -19.64
N ALA A 55 9.23 -33.65 -20.55
CA ALA A 55 9.33 -33.92 -21.98
C ALA A 55 10.57 -34.78 -22.34
N LYS A 56 11.71 -34.54 -21.69
CA LYS A 56 12.92 -35.37 -21.86
C LYS A 56 12.69 -36.80 -21.36
N LEU A 57 12.07 -36.97 -20.19
CA LEU A 57 11.75 -38.28 -19.63
C LEU A 57 10.76 -39.04 -20.51
N SER A 58 9.70 -38.38 -20.99
CA SER A 58 8.71 -38.95 -21.91
C SER A 58 9.37 -39.51 -23.17
N LYS A 59 10.32 -38.76 -23.77
CA LYS A 59 11.12 -39.24 -24.91
C LYS A 59 11.99 -40.44 -24.56
N GLN A 60 12.62 -40.47 -23.39
CA GLN A 60 13.42 -41.61 -22.94
C GLN A 60 12.57 -42.87 -22.75
N ILE A 61 11.44 -42.75 -22.06
CA ILE A 61 10.49 -43.85 -21.83
C ILE A 61 9.96 -44.39 -23.16
N SER A 62 9.66 -43.50 -24.11
CA SER A 62 9.19 -43.89 -25.45
C SER A 62 10.17 -44.79 -26.19
N ASN A 63 11.49 -44.60 -26.00
CA ASN A 63 12.51 -45.48 -26.59
C ASN A 63 12.48 -46.89 -25.97
N TYR A 64 12.25 -46.98 -24.65
CA TYR A 64 12.16 -48.25 -23.92
C TYR A 64 10.82 -48.98 -24.15
N ALA A 65 9.76 -48.25 -24.44
CA ALA A 65 8.40 -48.75 -24.66
C ALA A 65 8.18 -49.41 -26.04
N THR A 66 9.24 -49.65 -26.80
CA THR A 66 9.13 -50.19 -28.18
C THR A 66 8.91 -51.70 -28.18
N VAL A 67 9.71 -52.46 -27.43
CA VAL A 67 9.75 -53.94 -27.43
C VAL A 67 10.12 -54.50 -26.04
N GLY A 68 9.89 -55.80 -25.83
CA GLY A 68 10.29 -56.51 -24.61
C GLY A 68 9.15 -56.74 -23.60
N SER A 69 9.39 -57.62 -22.62
CA SER A 69 8.40 -58.04 -21.62
C SER A 69 7.92 -56.92 -20.69
N PHE A 70 8.76 -55.89 -20.48
CA PHE A 70 8.45 -54.73 -19.64
C PHE A 70 7.75 -53.58 -20.37
N LYS A 71 7.46 -53.72 -21.67
CA LYS A 71 6.76 -52.68 -22.45
C LYS A 71 5.46 -52.16 -21.79
N PRO A 72 4.57 -53.02 -21.24
CA PRO A 72 3.37 -52.54 -20.56
C PRO A 72 3.68 -51.64 -19.36
N CYS A 73 4.75 -51.95 -18.61
CA CYS A 73 5.20 -51.13 -17.48
C CYS A 73 5.67 -49.74 -17.95
N TRP A 74 6.44 -49.67 -19.04
CA TRP A 74 6.87 -48.39 -19.61
C TRP A 74 5.68 -47.54 -20.11
N ASN A 75 4.70 -48.17 -20.74
CA ASN A 75 3.49 -47.48 -21.20
C ASN A 75 2.69 -46.85 -20.04
N ILE A 76 2.54 -47.57 -18.92
CA ILE A 76 1.85 -47.04 -17.73
C ILE A 76 2.59 -45.80 -17.18
N ILE A 77 3.93 -45.85 -17.13
CA ILE A 77 4.73 -44.70 -16.66
C ILE A 77 4.57 -43.51 -17.62
N LEU A 78 4.59 -43.76 -18.93
CA LEU A 78 4.42 -42.73 -19.95
C LEU A 78 3.05 -42.05 -19.83
N GLU A 79 1.98 -42.84 -19.75
CA GLU A 79 0.61 -42.34 -19.58
C GLU A 79 0.47 -41.55 -18.27
N THR A 80 1.04 -42.05 -17.18
CA THR A 80 1.03 -41.34 -15.89
C THR A 80 1.75 -39.99 -15.99
N LEU A 81 2.90 -39.95 -16.66
CA LEU A 81 3.67 -38.73 -16.86
C LEU A 81 2.90 -37.71 -17.71
N ASP A 82 2.23 -38.16 -18.77
CA ASP A 82 1.41 -37.30 -19.64
C ASP A 82 0.22 -36.70 -18.88
N GLN A 83 -0.46 -37.48 -18.02
CA GLN A 83 -1.52 -36.96 -17.14
C GLN A 83 -1.00 -35.94 -16.14
N MET A 84 0.17 -36.17 -15.53
CA MET A 84 0.80 -35.21 -14.62
C MET A 84 1.10 -33.88 -15.33
N VAL A 85 1.67 -33.93 -16.53
CA VAL A 85 1.98 -32.75 -17.34
C VAL A 85 0.70 -32.00 -17.73
N LEU A 86 -0.37 -32.72 -18.09
CA LEU A 86 -1.66 -32.12 -18.45
C LEU A 86 -2.28 -31.34 -17.29
N VAL A 87 -2.36 -31.94 -16.10
CA VAL A 87 -2.88 -31.27 -14.90
C VAL A 87 -2.02 -30.07 -14.55
N LYS A 88 -0.69 -30.22 -14.52
CA LYS A 88 0.25 -29.12 -14.27
C LYS A 88 0.09 -27.97 -15.27
N GLY A 89 -0.11 -28.28 -16.55
CA GLY A 89 -0.35 -27.30 -17.60
C GLY A 89 -1.58 -26.43 -17.32
N SER A 90 -2.69 -27.04 -16.87
CA SER A 90 -3.89 -26.30 -16.49
C SER A 90 -3.66 -25.34 -15.31
N MET A 91 -2.95 -25.80 -14.28
CA MET A 91 -2.56 -24.96 -13.13
C MET A 91 -1.65 -23.79 -13.54
N CYS A 92 -0.73 -24.02 -14.48
CA CYS A 92 0.12 -22.96 -15.03
C CYS A 92 -0.70 -21.90 -15.78
N ALA A 93 -1.71 -22.31 -16.56
CA ALA A 93 -2.60 -21.38 -17.23
C ALA A 93 -3.39 -20.50 -16.25
N GLU A 94 -3.95 -21.09 -15.19
CA GLU A 94 -4.63 -20.34 -14.12
C GLU A 94 -3.69 -19.36 -13.42
N ARG A 95 -2.47 -19.79 -13.11
CA ARG A 95 -1.44 -18.93 -12.51
C ARG A 95 -1.05 -17.77 -13.41
N LEU A 96 -0.95 -17.98 -14.73
CA LEU A 96 -0.68 -16.89 -15.68
C LEU A 96 -1.83 -15.87 -15.72
N ASN A 97 -3.07 -16.31 -15.55
CA ASN A 97 -4.21 -15.39 -15.43
C ASN A 97 -4.13 -14.60 -14.11
N LEU A 98 -3.85 -15.27 -12.99
CA LEU A 98 -3.62 -14.61 -11.71
C LEU A 98 -2.48 -13.58 -11.79
N MET A 99 -1.38 -13.89 -12.47
CA MET A 99 -0.27 -12.95 -12.67
C MET A 99 -0.72 -11.68 -13.41
N LYS A 100 -1.57 -11.81 -14.44
CA LYS A 100 -2.14 -10.65 -15.16
C LYS A 100 -3.02 -9.81 -14.23
N ASP A 101 -3.85 -10.46 -13.42
CA ASP A 101 -4.72 -9.77 -12.47
C ASP A 101 -3.91 -9.02 -11.40
N VAL A 102 -2.86 -9.64 -10.86
CA VAL A 102 -1.93 -9.00 -9.90
C VAL A 102 -1.21 -7.82 -10.55
N GLN A 103 -0.76 -7.96 -11.80
CA GLN A 103 -0.10 -6.87 -12.52
C GLN A 103 -1.06 -5.68 -12.74
N LYS A 104 -2.27 -5.95 -13.22
CA LYS A 104 -3.32 -4.94 -13.39
C LYS A 104 -3.63 -4.25 -12.06
N TYR A 105 -3.77 -5.01 -10.98
CA TYR A 105 -3.99 -4.47 -9.64
C TYR A 105 -2.84 -3.56 -9.19
N SER A 106 -1.58 -3.93 -9.48
CA SER A 106 -0.41 -3.09 -9.17
C SER A 106 -0.48 -1.73 -9.88
N GLU A 107 -0.84 -1.71 -11.16
CA GLU A 107 -1.00 -0.47 -11.95
C GLU A 107 -2.12 0.43 -11.41
N GLU A 108 -3.27 -0.17 -11.09
CA GLU A 108 -4.40 0.53 -10.48
C GLU A 108 -4.04 1.10 -9.10
N LEU A 109 -3.37 0.31 -8.27
CA LEU A 109 -2.89 0.72 -6.94
C LEU A 109 -1.89 1.87 -7.05
N GLN A 110 -0.97 1.83 -8.02
CA GLN A 110 -0.02 2.92 -8.26
C GLN A 110 -0.74 4.22 -8.68
N LYS A 111 -1.81 4.12 -9.49
CA LYS A 111 -2.65 5.27 -9.85
C LYS A 111 -3.37 5.83 -8.62
N LYS A 112 -4.00 4.98 -7.79
CA LYS A 112 -4.65 5.39 -6.54
C LYS A 112 -3.67 6.06 -5.58
N HIS A 113 -2.44 5.56 -5.45
CA HIS A 113 -1.40 6.19 -4.62
C HIS A 113 -0.99 7.59 -5.13
N ARG A 114 -0.95 7.82 -6.44
CA ARG A 114 -0.69 9.16 -6.99
C ARG A 114 -1.82 10.12 -6.63
N GLN A 115 -3.06 9.72 -6.89
CA GLN A 115 -4.25 10.51 -6.59
C GLN A 115 -4.38 10.83 -5.10
N LEU A 116 -4.13 9.85 -4.23
CA LEU A 116 -4.17 10.06 -2.77
C LEU A 116 -3.17 11.12 -2.32
N ARG A 117 -1.93 11.09 -2.83
CA ARG A 117 -0.91 12.10 -2.46
C ARG A 117 -1.31 13.51 -2.89
N GLU A 118 -1.97 13.64 -4.04
CA GLU A 118 -2.47 14.93 -4.53
C GLU A 118 -3.64 15.42 -3.67
N ASN A 119 -4.61 14.54 -3.38
CA ASN A 119 -5.79 14.87 -2.59
C ASN A 119 -5.47 15.22 -1.13
N GLU A 120 -4.48 14.53 -0.54
CA GLU A 120 -4.11 14.67 0.86
C GLU A 120 -2.90 15.60 1.10
N ALA A 121 -2.48 16.36 0.10
CA ALA A 121 -1.38 17.32 0.22
C ALA A 121 -1.64 18.37 1.32
N GLY A 122 -2.87 18.89 1.40
CA GLY A 122 -3.26 19.83 2.46
C GLY A 122 -3.22 19.20 3.85
N THR A 123 -3.65 17.94 3.98
CA THR A 123 -3.54 17.20 5.25
C THR A 123 -2.07 17.04 5.66
N GLN A 124 -1.19 16.71 4.71
CA GLN A 124 0.24 16.59 4.94
C GLN A 124 0.86 17.91 5.43
N GLU A 125 0.49 19.05 4.82
CA GLU A 125 0.96 20.37 5.21
C GLU A 125 0.56 20.73 6.64
N VAL A 126 -0.70 20.50 7.00
CA VAL A 126 -1.23 20.76 8.36
C VAL A 126 -0.52 19.88 9.39
N VAL A 127 -0.39 18.57 9.13
CA VAL A 127 0.33 17.64 10.02
C VAL A 127 1.78 18.07 10.22
N HIS A 128 2.47 18.46 9.15
CA HIS A 128 3.85 18.95 9.23
C HIS A 128 3.94 20.24 10.07
N ALA A 129 3.02 21.19 9.89
CA ALA A 129 2.96 22.40 10.71
C ALA A 129 2.80 22.06 12.21
N PHE A 130 1.90 21.13 12.56
CA PHE A 130 1.74 20.68 13.95
C PHE A 130 3.01 20.02 14.51
N GLN A 131 3.69 19.19 13.72
CA GLN A 131 4.96 18.58 14.12
C GLN A 131 6.04 19.63 14.40
N VAL A 132 6.17 20.64 13.54
CA VAL A 132 7.11 21.75 13.73
C VAL A 132 6.77 22.56 14.99
N LEU A 133 5.50 22.92 15.19
CA LEU A 133 5.06 23.65 16.38
C LEU A 133 5.31 22.86 17.67
N TYR A 134 5.02 21.55 17.65
CA TYR A 134 5.31 20.65 18.76
C TYR A 134 6.81 20.65 19.09
N LEU A 135 7.69 20.55 18.08
CA LEU A 135 9.14 20.60 18.29
C LEU A 135 9.63 21.94 18.83
N LEU A 136 9.08 23.07 18.36
CA LEU A 136 9.44 24.40 18.85
C LEU A 136 9.03 24.59 20.32
N TYR A 137 7.82 24.16 20.66
CA TYR A 137 7.31 24.17 22.03
C TYR A 137 8.23 23.38 22.97
N HIS A 138 8.60 22.15 22.60
CA HIS A 138 9.49 21.32 23.41
C HIS A 138 10.93 21.86 23.53
N LYS A 139 11.36 22.72 22.61
CA LYS A 139 12.66 23.40 22.68
C LYS A 139 12.63 24.69 23.53
N GLY A 140 11.49 25.03 24.13
CA GLY A 140 11.34 26.26 24.92
C GLY A 140 11.38 27.55 24.09
N LEU A 141 11.29 27.44 22.76
CA LEU A 141 11.24 28.55 21.82
C LEU A 141 9.77 28.96 21.64
N SER A 142 9.20 29.66 22.61
CA SER A 142 7.85 30.21 22.47
C SER A 142 7.89 31.46 21.59
N LEU A 143 7.62 31.31 20.29
CA LEU A 143 6.77 32.33 19.67
C LEU A 143 5.42 32.19 20.38
N SER A 144 4.88 33.27 20.95
CA SER A 144 3.55 33.17 21.54
C SER A 144 2.59 32.59 20.48
N PRO A 145 1.61 31.76 20.86
CA PRO A 145 0.64 31.21 19.89
C PRO A 145 0.01 32.28 19.00
N THR A 146 -0.12 33.50 19.54
CA THR A 146 -0.48 34.73 18.84
C THR A 146 0.49 35.11 17.73
N ALA A 147 1.81 35.12 17.96
CA ALA A 147 2.81 35.46 16.95
C ALA A 147 2.86 34.48 15.77
N ALA A 148 2.71 33.18 16.04
CA ALA A 148 2.66 32.17 14.99
C ALA A 148 1.39 32.29 14.13
N PHE A 149 0.24 32.59 14.74
CA PHE A 149 -1.04 32.78 14.06
C PHE A 149 -1.05 34.04 13.15
N PHE A 150 -0.53 35.17 13.63
CA PHE A 150 -0.44 36.40 12.82
C PHE A 150 0.54 36.28 11.65
N SER A 151 1.65 35.55 11.84
CA SER A 151 2.60 35.24 10.75
C SER A 151 1.98 34.35 9.66
N TYR A 152 1.17 33.36 10.05
CA TYR A 152 0.47 32.48 9.10
C TYR A 152 -0.62 33.21 8.29
N LEU A 153 -1.26 34.22 8.90
CA LEU A 153 -2.27 35.07 8.23
C LEU A 153 -1.68 36.26 7.45
N GLY A 154 -0.36 36.47 7.48
CA GLY A 154 0.29 37.59 6.79
C GLY A 154 -0.05 38.97 7.37
N CYS A 155 -0.47 39.05 8.64
CA CYS A 155 -0.83 40.31 9.31
C CYS A 155 0.32 40.82 10.20
N PRO A 156 0.59 42.14 10.26
CA PRO A 156 1.63 42.69 11.11
C PRO A 156 1.33 42.49 12.60
N TYR A 157 2.35 42.08 13.37
CA TYR A 157 2.25 41.86 14.81
C TYR A 157 2.08 43.21 15.54
N PRO A 158 1.08 43.38 16.43
CA PRO A 158 0.90 44.65 17.13
C PRO A 158 2.05 44.87 18.13
N GLU A 159 2.71 46.02 18.04
CA GLU A 159 3.78 46.42 18.96
C GLU A 159 3.24 46.55 20.39
N VAL A 160 4.02 46.00 21.31
CA VAL A 160 3.68 45.75 22.71
C VAL A 160 3.59 47.07 23.48
N ASN A 161 2.37 47.56 23.74
CA ASN A 161 2.09 48.52 24.83
C ASN A 161 0.63 48.51 25.31
N SER A 162 0.01 47.33 25.39
CA SER A 162 -1.18 47.13 26.23
C SER A 162 -1.36 45.66 26.56
N LEU A 163 -0.71 45.23 27.65
CA LEU A 163 -0.92 43.92 28.27
C LEU A 163 -2.28 43.82 29.00
N TYR A 164 -3.25 44.67 28.67
CA TYR A 164 -4.53 44.83 29.36
C TYR A 164 -5.73 44.75 28.42
N ILE A 165 -5.75 43.84 27.45
CA ILE A 165 -7.02 43.42 26.81
C ILE A 165 -6.98 41.90 26.57
N PHE A 166 -6.87 41.14 27.67
CA PHE A 166 -7.23 39.71 27.68
C PHE A 166 -8.10 39.44 28.90
N PRO A 167 -9.41 39.73 28.79
CA PRO A 167 -10.36 38.70 29.18
C PRO A 167 -11.55 38.53 28.20
N HIS A 168 -11.47 39.03 26.96
CA HIS A 168 -12.66 39.06 26.08
C HIS A 168 -12.56 38.28 24.75
N LEU A 169 -11.61 37.35 24.63
CA LEU A 169 -11.53 36.42 23.49
C LEU A 169 -11.76 34.94 23.87
N THR A 170 -12.01 34.64 25.14
CA THR A 170 -12.57 33.33 25.55
C THR A 170 -14.07 33.21 25.28
N LEU A 171 -14.73 34.26 24.77
CA LEU A 171 -16.18 34.28 24.58
C LEU A 171 -16.69 34.14 23.13
N TYR A 172 -15.81 34.08 22.13
CA TYR A 172 -16.24 33.85 20.75
C TYR A 172 -15.61 32.56 20.20
N GLY A 173 -16.41 31.50 20.22
CA GLY A 173 -16.15 30.27 19.48
C GLY A 173 -16.14 30.50 17.98
N LEU A 174 -15.03 31.01 17.46
CA LEU A 174 -14.80 31.26 16.04
C LEU A 174 -13.38 30.87 15.64
N LEU A 175 -13.24 29.59 15.31
CA LEU A 175 -12.65 29.04 14.08
C LEU A 175 -12.15 27.60 14.35
N ILE A 176 -13.09 26.66 14.40
CA ILE A 176 -12.84 25.33 13.86
C ILE A 176 -13.20 25.46 12.38
N PRO A 177 -12.26 25.40 11.43
CA PRO A 177 -12.59 25.44 10.01
C PRO A 177 -13.51 24.25 9.67
N PRO A 178 -14.60 24.45 8.92
CA PRO A 178 -15.43 23.35 8.45
C PRO A 178 -14.75 22.71 7.24
N PHE A 179 -13.64 21.99 7.43
CA PHE A 179 -12.94 21.28 6.36
C PHE A 179 -13.01 19.75 6.45
N PHE A 180 -13.67 19.20 7.48
CA PHE A 180 -13.84 17.74 7.65
C PHE A 180 -15.10 17.18 6.96
N GLY A 181 -15.62 17.85 5.93
CA GLY A 181 -16.86 17.46 5.24
C GLY A 181 -16.70 16.43 4.11
N THR A 182 -15.48 16.13 3.65
CA THR A 182 -15.27 15.32 2.43
C THR A 182 -14.39 14.08 2.60
N PHE A 183 -13.98 13.76 3.83
CA PHE A 183 -13.14 12.58 4.11
C PHE A 183 -13.86 11.22 3.91
N SER A 184 -15.20 11.24 3.80
CA SER A 184 -16.02 10.03 3.76
C SER A 184 -16.14 9.37 2.37
N SER A 185 -15.83 10.08 1.28
CA SER A 185 -16.26 9.62 -0.06
C SER A 185 -15.20 8.84 -0.85
N PHE A 186 -13.97 8.73 -0.34
CA PHE A 186 -12.84 8.23 -1.14
C PHE A 186 -12.31 6.84 -0.72
N TRP A 187 -12.80 6.29 0.40
CA TRP A 187 -12.28 5.04 0.97
C TRP A 187 -13.07 3.77 0.57
N VAL A 188 -14.08 3.89 -0.31
CA VAL A 188 -14.92 2.75 -0.75
C VAL A 188 -14.88 2.53 -2.28
N ALA A 189 -13.71 2.64 -2.91
CA ALA A 189 -13.53 2.18 -4.30
C ALA A 189 -12.16 1.52 -4.51
#